data_AF-A0A8C9EZL0-F1
#
_entry.id   AF-A0A8C9EZL0-F1
#
_cell.length_a   1.000
_cell.length_b   1.000
_cell.length_c   1.000
_cell.angle_alpha   90.00
_cell.angle_beta   90.00
_cell.angle_gamma   90.00
#
_symmetry.space_group_name_H-M   'P 1'
#
loop_
_entity.id
_entity.type
_entity.pdbx_description
1 polymer ?
#
loop_
_entity_poly.entity_id
_entity_poly.type
_entity_poly.pdbx_seq_one_letter_code
_entity_poly.pdbx_strand_id
1 'polypeptide(L)' 'MGSISAANAEFCFDVFNELKVQHANENILYSPLSIIVALAMVYMGARGNTEYQMEKVSYANEYKLILILVNRTTSYP' A
#
# COMPACT_ATOMS: atom_id res chain seq x y z
N MET A 1 13.87 -10.96 4.27
CA MET A 1 12.69 -10.09 4.35
C MET A 1 13.11 -8.74 3.81
N GLY A 2 12.37 -8.15 2.88
CA GLY A 2 12.57 -6.74 2.51
C GLY A 2 12.28 -5.83 3.70
N SER A 3 12.69 -4.57 3.60
CA SER A 3 12.31 -3.51 4.55
C SER A 3 11.10 -2.73 4.03
N ILE A 4 10.21 -2.26 4.92
CA ILE A 4 9.06 -1.36 4.59
C ILE A 4 9.42 -0.29 3.54
N SER A 5 10.63 0.28 3.67
CA SER A 5 11.16 1.27 2.75
C SER A 5 11.33 0.78 1.31
N ALA A 6 11.74 -0.48 1.12
CA ALA A 6 11.93 -1.10 -0.18
C ALA A 6 10.59 -1.37 -0.88
N ALA A 7 9.59 -1.97 -0.20
CA ALA A 7 8.29 -2.15 -0.84
C ALA A 7 7.56 -0.82 -1.05
N ASN A 8 7.72 0.16 -0.15
CA ASN A 8 7.16 1.50 -0.37
C ASN A 8 7.81 2.20 -1.58
N ALA A 9 9.10 1.98 -1.82
CA ALA A 9 9.78 2.51 -3.00
C ALA A 9 9.32 1.80 -4.29
N GLU A 10 9.19 0.48 -4.27
CA GLU A 10 8.67 -0.31 -5.40
C GLU A 10 7.23 0.12 -5.75
N PHE A 11 6.36 0.23 -4.75
CA PHE A 11 4.99 0.74 -4.91
C PHE A 11 4.94 2.15 -5.49
N CYS A 12 5.82 3.03 -5.01
CA CYS A 12 5.95 4.38 -5.53
C CYS A 12 6.24 4.34 -7.04
N PHE A 13 7.21 3.53 -7.48
CA PHE A 13 7.52 3.46 -8.91
C PHE A 13 6.38 2.86 -9.74
N ASP A 14 5.69 1.83 -9.23
CA ASP A 14 4.54 1.22 -9.91
C ASP A 14 3.40 2.23 -10.11
N VAL A 15 3.01 2.94 -9.03
CA VAL A 15 1.97 3.98 -9.11
C VAL A 15 2.41 5.15 -9.98
N PHE A 16 3.66 5.59 -9.88
CA PHE A 16 4.18 6.68 -10.70
C PHE A 16 4.16 6.33 -12.19
N ASN A 17 4.50 5.10 -12.56
CA ASN A 17 4.51 4.67 -13.95
C ASN A 17 3.09 4.70 -14.55
N GLU A 18 2.09 4.27 -13.79
CA GLU A 18 0.68 4.35 -14.20
C GLU A 18 0.21 5.81 -14.32
N LEU A 19 0.51 6.65 -13.33
CA LEU A 19 0.13 8.08 -13.34
C LEU A 19 0.81 8.83 -14.49
N LYS A 20 2.08 8.55 -14.77
CA LYS A 20 2.85 9.19 -15.85
C LYS A 20 2.24 8.91 -17.24
N VAL A 21 1.63 7.75 -17.45
CA VAL A 21 0.94 7.43 -18.71
C VAL A 21 -0.32 8.28 -18.88
N GLN A 22 -1.03 8.57 -17.78
CA GLN A 22 -2.28 9.34 -17.80
C GLN A 22 -2.06 10.86 -17.78
N HIS A 23 -0.98 11.32 -17.16
CA HIS A 23 -0.68 12.73 -16.89
C HIS A 23 0.61 13.18 -17.60
N ALA A 24 0.72 12.91 -18.90
CA ALA A 24 1.89 13.27 -19.68
C ALA A 24 2.12 14.80 -19.68
N ASN A 25 3.33 15.22 -19.31
CA ASN A 25 3.76 16.63 -19.18
C ASN A 25 3.07 17.44 -18.07
N GLU A 26 2.43 16.78 -17.10
CA GLU A 26 1.89 17.42 -15.91
C GLU A 26 2.75 17.13 -14.67
N ASN A 27 2.64 17.98 -13.66
CA ASN A 27 3.28 17.73 -12.37
C ASN A 27 2.53 16.63 -11.63
N ILE A 28 3.26 15.61 -11.15
CA ILE A 28 2.70 14.49 -10.38
C ILE A 28 3.24 14.58 -8.95
N LEU A 29 2.34 14.73 -7.98
CA LEU A 29 2.65 14.77 -6.55
C LEU A 29 1.67 13.86 -5.79
N TYR A 30 2.18 12.91 -5.03
CA TYR A 30 1.38 12.01 -4.19
C TYR A 30 2.23 11.41 -3.05
N SER A 31 1.56 10.79 -2.08
CA SER A 31 2.20 10.13 -0.93
C SER A 31 2.03 8.61 -1.04
N PRO A 32 3.06 7.85 -1.48
CA PRO A 32 2.95 6.39 -1.64
C PRO A 32 2.61 5.70 -0.31
N LEU A 33 3.23 6.12 0.79
CA LEU A 33 3.00 5.52 2.10
C LEU A 33 1.56 5.72 2.59
N SER A 34 0.96 6.89 2.36
CA SER A 34 -0.43 7.16 2.72
C SER A 34 -1.40 6.27 1.96
N ILE A 35 -1.15 6.02 0.67
CA ILE A 35 -1.98 5.13 -0.17
C ILE A 35 -1.87 3.69 0.35
N ILE A 36 -0.66 3.20 0.63
CA ILE A 36 -0.45 1.86 1.19
C ILE A 36 -1.22 1.68 2.51
N VAL A 37 -1.15 2.67 3.42
CA VAL A 37 -1.86 2.62 4.71
C VAL A 37 -3.38 2.58 4.50
N ALA A 38 -3.91 3.39 3.58
CA ALA A 38 -5.33 3.38 3.24
C ALA A 38 -5.76 2.01 2.67
N LEU A 39 -4.98 1.45 1.73
CA LEU A 39 -5.24 0.14 1.14
C LEU A 39 -5.12 -0.99 2.18
N ALA A 40 -4.20 -0.89 3.14
CA ALA A 40 -4.09 -1.83 4.24
C ALA A 40 -5.34 -1.83 5.13
N MET A 41 -5.90 -0.66 5.43
CA MET A 41 -7.16 -0.56 6.18
C MET A 41 -8.34 -1.15 5.40
N VAL A 42 -8.42 -0.89 4.09
CA VAL A 42 -9.45 -1.47 3.22
C VAL A 42 -9.30 -2.99 3.14
N TYR A 43 -8.07 -3.49 3.04
CA TYR A 43 -7.78 -4.93 3.02
C TYR A 43 -8.32 -5.65 4.26
N MET A 44 -8.20 -5.06 5.46
CA MET A 44 -8.74 -5.65 6.69
C MET A 44 -10.26 -5.87 6.64
N GLY A 45 -10.99 -5.02 5.91
CA GLY A 45 -12.43 -5.14 5.70
C GLY A 45 -12.82 -5.99 4.49
N ALA A 46 -11.90 -6.24 3.56
CA ALA A 46 -12.15 -7.01 2.34
C ALA A 46 -12.32 -8.51 2.64
N ARG A 47 -13.16 -9.20 1.86
CA ARG A 47 -13.36 -10.65 1.97
C ARG A 47 -13.44 -11.29 0.59
N GLY A 48 -13.16 -12.58 0.52
CA GLY A 48 -13.33 -13.39 -0.70
C GLY A 48 -12.44 -12.88 -1.84
N ASN A 49 -13.02 -12.70 -3.03
CA ASN A 49 -12.25 -12.33 -4.23
C ASN A 49 -11.58 -10.95 -4.11
N THR A 50 -12.18 -10.02 -3.36
CA THR A 50 -11.60 -8.68 -3.14
C THR A 50 -10.33 -8.76 -2.29
N GLU A 51 -10.37 -9.53 -1.20
CA GLU A 51 -9.20 -9.80 -0.35
C GLU A 51 -8.07 -10.44 -1.17
N TYR A 52 -8.39 -11.45 -1.98
CA TYR A 52 -7.43 -12.13 -2.86
C TYR A 52 -6.76 -11.20 -3.88
N GLN A 53 -7.53 -10.33 -4.53
CA GLN A 53 -6.95 -9.37 -5.49
C GLN A 53 -6.06 -8.33 -4.79
N MET A 54 -6.47 -7.87 -3.62
CA MET A 54 -5.66 -6.94 -2.82
C MET A 54 -4.37 -7.59 -2.32
N GLU A 55 -4.39 -8.87 -1.93
CA GLU A 55 -3.19 -9.63 -1.58
C GLU A 55 -2.21 -9.77 -2.77
N LYS A 56 -2.73 -9.91 -3.99
CA LYS A 56 -1.91 -10.08 -5.21
C LYS A 56 -1.22 -8.79 -5.66
N VAL A 57 -1.86 -7.65 -5.48
CA VAL A 57 -1.26 -6.32 -5.73
C VAL A 57 -0.32 -5.91 -4.58
N SER A 58 -0.46 -6.58 -3.44
CA SER A 58 0.23 -6.26 -2.20
C SER A 58 1.61 -6.93 -2.15
N TYR A 59 2.64 -6.16 -1.78
CA TYR A 59 3.94 -6.64 -1.31
C TYR A 59 3.76 -7.40 0.01
N ALA A 60 3.08 -8.56 -0.05
CA ALA A 60 2.39 -9.25 1.04
C ALA A 60 3.21 -9.49 2.32
N ASN A 61 4.55 -9.49 2.25
CA ASN A 61 5.40 -9.61 3.44
C ASN A 61 5.47 -8.33 4.29
N GLU A 62 5.22 -7.14 3.73
CA GLU A 62 5.45 -5.86 4.43
C GLU A 62 4.17 -5.20 4.93
N TYR A 63 3.02 -5.53 4.34
CA TYR A 63 1.72 -5.16 4.88
C TYR A 63 1.47 -5.80 6.22
N LYS A 64 2.03 -6.97 6.52
CA LYS A 64 1.98 -7.56 7.86
C LYS A 64 2.63 -6.63 8.89
N LEU A 65 3.71 -5.93 8.52
CA LEU A 65 4.39 -4.98 9.38
C LEU A 65 3.60 -3.67 9.52
N ILE A 66 3.01 -3.15 8.43
CA ILE A 66 2.12 -1.98 8.47
C ILE A 66 0.83 -2.29 9.25
N LEU A 67 0.25 -3.48 9.08
CA LEU A 67 -0.89 -3.99 9.84
C LEU A 67 -0.55 -4.20 11.32
N ILE A 68 0.66 -4.67 11.64
CA ILE A 68 1.15 -4.74 13.03
C ILE A 68 1.27 -3.33 13.61
N LEU A 69 1.78 -2.35 12.86
CA LEU A 69 1.88 -0.97 13.31
C LEU A 69 0.49 -0.33 13.51
N VAL A 70 -0.43 -0.53 12.58
CA VAL A 70 -1.82 -0.03 12.67
C VAL A 70 -2.57 -0.70 13.83
N ASN A 71 -2.50 -2.03 13.97
CA ASN A 71 -3.17 -2.73 15.09
C ASN A 71 -2.53 -2.44 16.47
N ARG A 72 -1.22 -2.12 16.52
CA ARG A 72 -0.59 -1.66 17.77
C ARG A 72 -1.08 -0.27 18.20
N THR A 73 -1.53 0.57 17.28
CA THR A 73 -2.10 1.88 17.59
C THR A 73 -3.58 1.85 17.96
N THR A 74 -4.30 0.75 17.67
CA THR A 74 -5.72 0.58 18.03
C THR A 74 -5.94 -0.19 19.33
N SER A 75 -4.89 -0.76 19.94
CA SER A 75 -4.95 -1.23 21.32
C SER A 75 -4.78 -0.05 22.29
N TYR A 76 -5.84 0.72 22.49
CA TYR A 76 -6.03 1.46 23.74
C TYR A 76 -6.71 0.53 24.77
N PRO A 77 -6.40 0.66 26.08
CA PRO A 77 -6.78 -0.29 27.13
C PRO A 77 -8.30 -0.46 27.30
#